data_AF-A0A533UG91-F1
#
_entry.id   AF-A0A533UG91-F1
#
_cell.length_a   1.000
_cell.length_b   1.000
_cell.length_c   1.000
_cell.angle_alpha   90.00
_cell.angle_beta   90.00
_cell.angle_gamma   90.00
#
_symmetry.space_group_name_H-M   'P 1'
#
loop_
_entity.id
_entity.type
_entity.pdbx_description
1 polymer ?
#
loop_
_entity_poly.entity_id
_entity_poly.type
_entity_poly.pdbx_seq_one_letter_code
_entity_poly.pdbx_strand_id
1 'polypeptide(L)' 'MTRTQTVDGSNNLSTLTTFWICYKCNLTFHEESTLSLHEEVTNHSARKIEFSGERLKKVTM' A
#
# COMPACT_ATOMS: atom_id res chain seq x y z
N MET A 1 16.50 17.73 29.08
CA MET A 1 16.56 17.65 27.60
C MET A 1 15.20 17.17 27.14
N THR A 2 14.45 18.10 26.58
CA THR A 2 12.99 18.14 26.49
C THR A 2 12.48 17.14 25.46
N ARG A 3 11.53 16.29 25.86
CA ARG A 3 10.82 15.38 24.96
C ARG A 3 9.42 15.93 24.79
N THR A 4 9.20 16.66 23.71
CA THR A 4 7.87 17.08 23.29
C THR A 4 7.78 16.93 21.79
N GLN A 5 6.89 16.06 21.33
CA GLN A 5 6.12 16.27 20.11
C GLN A 5 4.76 15.60 20.30
N THR A 6 3.78 16.48 20.39
CA THR A 6 2.34 16.26 20.36
C THR A 6 1.93 15.79 18.97
N VAL A 7 0.98 14.85 18.88
CA VAL A 7 0.19 14.69 17.66
C VAL A 7 -1.29 14.80 18.02
N ASP A 8 -1.85 15.89 17.56
CA ASP A 8 -3.24 16.31 17.62
C ASP A 8 -4.18 15.32 16.93
N GLY A 9 -5.31 15.07 17.59
CA GLY A 9 -6.64 15.36 17.06
C GLY A 9 -7.02 14.93 15.63
N SER A 10 -8.07 14.10 15.59
CA SER A 10 -9.02 13.88 14.47
C SER A 10 -8.81 12.59 13.66
N ASN A 11 -9.34 11.50 14.20
CA ASN A 11 -9.47 10.20 13.53
C ASN A 11 -10.53 10.27 12.42
N ASN A 12 -10.12 10.55 11.19
CA ASN A 12 -10.74 9.95 10.01
C ASN A 12 -9.64 9.22 9.24
N LEU A 13 -9.17 8.10 9.81
CA LEU A 13 -8.24 7.21 9.13
C LEU A 13 -9.01 6.51 8.01
N SER A 14 -9.10 7.15 6.84
CA SER A 14 -9.25 6.41 5.60
C SER A 14 -8.07 5.46 5.56
N THR A 15 -8.31 4.17 5.81
CA THR A 15 -7.27 3.13 5.75
C THR A 15 -6.89 2.96 4.27
N LEU A 16 -6.05 3.86 3.78
CA LEU A 16 -5.42 3.78 2.47
C LEU A 16 -4.56 2.53 2.49
N THR A 17 -5.07 1.47 1.87
CA THR A 17 -4.33 0.22 1.73
C THR A 17 -3.52 0.32 0.45
N THR A 18 -2.21 0.40 0.61
CA THR A 18 -1.27 0.43 -0.51
C THR A 18 -0.65 -0.95 -0.69
N PHE A 19 -0.65 -1.45 -1.92
CA PHE A 19 0.05 -2.67 -2.31
C PHE A 19 0.62 -2.53 -3.72
N TRP A 20 1.54 -3.40 -4.10
CA TRP A 20 2.17 -3.41 -5.42
C TRP A 20 1.93 -4.75 -6.10
N ILE A 21 1.63 -4.73 -7.39
CA ILE A 21 1.40 -5.93 -8.18
C ILE A 21 2.39 -6.02 -9.34
N CYS A 22 3.08 -7.14 -9.44
CA CYS A 22 3.88 -7.49 -10.59
C CYS A 22 3.09 -8.44 -11.49
N TYR A 23 2.71 -7.97 -12.68
CA TYR A 23 1.96 -8.78 -13.65
C TYR A 23 2.81 -9.82 -14.39
N LYS A 24 4.14 -9.63 -14.47
CA LYS A 24 5.05 -10.57 -15.11
C LYS A 24 5.26 -11.83 -14.27
N CYS A 25 5.40 -11.66 -12.95
CA CYS A 25 5.54 -12.76 -12.01
C CYS A 25 4.22 -13.19 -11.38
N ASN A 26 3.14 -12.44 -11.61
CA ASN A 26 1.84 -12.63 -10.97
C ASN A 26 1.95 -12.65 -9.43
N LEU A 27 2.74 -11.71 -8.88
CA LEU A 27 3.01 -11.56 -7.45
C LEU A 27 2.43 -10.25 -6.91
N THR A 28 2.04 -10.25 -5.63
CA THR A 28 1.57 -9.07 -4.90
C THR A 28 2.48 -8.82 -3.70
N PHE A 29 2.86 -7.57 -3.48
CA PHE A 29 3.74 -7.12 -2.43
C PHE A 29 3.02 -6.09 -1.56
N HIS A 30 3.19 -6.20 -0.24
CA HIS A 30 2.65 -5.25 0.74
C HIS A 30 3.75 -4.41 1.41
N GLU A 31 5.02 -4.79 1.20
CA GLU A 31 6.19 -4.14 1.78
C GLU A 31 7.14 -3.68 0.68
N GLU A 32 7.58 -2.44 0.76
CA GLU A 32 8.48 -1.82 -0.23
C GLU A 32 9.85 -2.51 -0.31
N SER A 33 10.34 -3.07 0.80
CA SER A 33 11.58 -3.85 0.86
C SER A 33 11.53 -5.09 -0.03
N THR A 34 10.43 -5.85 0.03
CA THR A 34 10.22 -7.05 -0.80
C THR A 34 10.03 -6.71 -2.27
N LEU A 35 9.38 -5.58 -2.56
CA LEU A 35 9.28 -5.04 -3.91
C LEU A 35 10.67 -4.68 -4.45
N SER A 36 11.47 -3.95 -3.68
CA SER A 36 12.79 -3.49 -4.11
C SER A 36 13.70 -4.67 -4.46
N LEU A 37 13.69 -5.72 -3.62
CA LEU A 37 14.40 -6.96 -3.88
C LEU A 37 13.91 -7.65 -5.16
N HIS A 38 12.60 -7.67 -5.38
CA HIS A 38 12.01 -8.23 -6.60
C HIS A 38 12.49 -7.49 -7.85
N GLU A 39 12.47 -6.16 -7.86
CA GLU A 39 12.89 -5.36 -9.01
C GLU A 39 14.38 -5.54 -9.32
N GLU A 40 15.22 -5.64 -8.28
CA GLU A 40 16.65 -5.92 -8.40
C GLU A 40 16.92 -7.31 -9.03
N VAL A 41 16.26 -8.35 -8.52
CA VAL A 41 16.51 -9.74 -8.95
C VAL A 41 15.92 -10.03 -10.33
N THR A 42 14.74 -9.47 -10.62
CA THR A 42 13.96 -9.86 -11.81
C THR A 42 14.01 -8.85 -12.96
N ASN A 43 14.66 -7.70 -12.75
CA ASN A 43 14.88 -6.65 -13.75
C ASN A 43 13.57 -6.16 -14.41
N HIS A 44 12.51 -6.06 -13.62
CA HIS A 44 11.26 -5.42 -14.04
C HIS A 44 10.51 -4.86 -12.84
N SER A 45 9.67 -3.86 -13.11
CA SER A 45 8.96 -3.13 -12.05
C SER A 45 7.58 -3.70 -11.74
N ALA A 46 7.14 -3.48 -10.50
CA ALA A 46 5.74 -3.69 -10.12
C ALA A 46 4.94 -2.38 -10.20
N ARG A 47 3.61 -2.48 -10.18
CA ARG A 47 2.70 -1.34 -10.20
C ARG A 47 2.11 -1.10 -8.81
N LYS A 48 2.25 0.13 -8.29
CA LYS A 48 1.60 0.57 -7.04
C LYS A 48 0.10 0.73 -7.24
N ILE A 49 -0.68 0.24 -6.29
CA ILE A 49 -2.14 0.34 -6.20
C ILE A 49 -2.49 0.90 -4.83
N GLU A 50 -3.34 1.93 -4.81
CA GLU A 50 -3.81 2.57 -3.58
C GLU A 50 -5.33 2.40 -3.51
N PHE A 51 -5.80 1.76 -2.44
CA PHE A 51 -7.22 1.57 -2.19
C PHE A 51 -7.68 2.51 -1.09
N SER A 52 -8.44 3.52 -1.47
CA SER A 52 -9.26 4.30 -0.54
C SER A 52 -10.52 3.49 -0.25
N GLY A 53 -10.80 3.20 1.02
CA GLY A 53 -11.93 2.40 1.49
C GLY A 53 -13.33 2.99 1.25
N GLU A 54 -13.60 3.59 0.09
CA GLU A 54 -14.93 3.99 -0.33
C GLU A 54 -15.71 2.76 -0.77
N ARG A 55 -16.36 2.12 0.21
CA ARG A 55 -17.48 1.16 0.09
C ARG A 55 -17.55 0.44 -1.27
N LEU A 56 -17.03 -0.78 -1.34
CA LEU A 56 -17.50 -1.78 -2.30
C LEU A 56 -19.02 -1.91 -2.13
N LYS A 57 -19.80 -1.16 -2.93
CA LYS A 57 -21.23 -1.45 -3.09
C LYS A 57 -21.27 -2.83 -3.73
N LYS A 58 -21.62 -3.86 -2.95
CA LYS A 58 -22.02 -5.16 -3.51
C LYS A 58 -23.08 -4.87 -4.57
N VAL A 59 -22.71 -5.02 -5.85
CA VAL A 59 -23.68 -5.11 -6.93
C VAL A 59 -24.20 -6.53 -6.87
N THR A 60 -25.27 -6.73 -6.09
CA THR A 60 -26.08 -7.93 -6.18
C THR A 60 -26.93 -7.78 -7.43
N MET A 61 -26.73 -8.67 -8.42
CA MET A 61 -27.66 -8.87 -9.53
C MET A 61 -28.90 -9.63 -9.06
#